data_AF-A0AB73MLB8-F1
#
_entry.id   AF-A0AB73MLB8-F1
#
_cell.length_a   1.000
_cell.length_b   1.000
_cell.length_c   1.000
_cell.angle_alpha   90.00
_cell.angle_beta   90.00
_cell.angle_gamma   90.00
#
_symmetry.space_group_name_H-M   'P 1'
#
loop_
_entity.id
_entity.type
_entity.pdbx_description
1 polymer ?
#
loop_
_entity_poly.entity_id
_entity_poly.type
_entity_poly.pdbx_seq_one_letter_code
_entity_poly.pdbx_strand_id
1 'polypeptide(L)' 'MKLHIEGDDPVIAVITYQGRQYRHTSRNMRLGLSDGMPVGDTWITDEIRVFFRRSEGTIIANVRDHGEEYDLWPT' A
#
# COMPACT_ATOMS: atom_id res chain seq x y z
N MET A 1 -5.71 -0.63 -10.58
CA MET A 1 -5.66 0.04 -9.25
C MET A 1 -4.44 0.96 -9.23
N LYS A 2 -4.42 2.03 -8.42
CA LYS A 2 -3.25 2.92 -8.28
C LYS A 2 -2.90 3.13 -6.80
N LEU A 3 -1.61 3.27 -6.51
CA LEU A 3 -1.09 3.63 -5.19
C LEU A 3 -0.52 5.05 -5.26
N HIS A 4 -0.87 5.89 -4.31
CA HIS A 4 -0.26 7.18 -4.07
C HIS A 4 0.16 7.27 -2.60
N ILE A 5 1.26 7.95 -2.29
CA ILE A 5 1.77 8.11 -0.93
C ILE A 5 1.70 9.59 -0.56
N GLU A 6 1.09 9.88 0.58
CA GLU A 6 0.98 11.25 1.12
C GLU A 6 1.70 11.34 2.48
N GLY A 7 2.36 12.48 2.72
CA GLY A 7 3.09 12.73 3.97
C GLY A 7 4.40 11.95 4.09
N ASP A 8 5.10 12.14 5.21
CA ASP A 8 6.52 11.71 5.33
C ASP A 8 6.79 10.78 6.53
N ASP A 9 6.10 10.93 7.68
CA ASP A 9 6.27 10.05 8.87
C ASP A 9 5.13 10.15 9.91
N PRO A 10 4.24 9.16 10.05
CA PRO A 10 4.01 8.06 9.12
C PRO A 10 3.31 8.55 7.84
N VAL A 11 3.59 7.89 6.73
CA VAL A 11 2.93 8.13 5.46
C VAL A 11 1.51 7.57 5.46
N ILE A 12 0.68 8.10 4.56
CA ILE A 12 -0.66 7.60 4.23
C ILE A 12 -0.57 6.97 2.83
N ALA A 13 -0.84 5.67 2.73
CA ALA A 13 -1.05 5.01 1.46
C ALA A 13 -2.49 5.20 0.99
N VAL A 14 -2.63 5.76 -0.21
CA VAL A 14 -3.92 6.00 -0.86
C VAL A 14 -4.06 5.05 -2.04
N ILE A 15 -4.91 4.04 -1.89
CA ILE A 15 -5.29 3.14 -2.96
C ILE A 15 -6.50 3.71 -3.69
N THR A 16 -6.38 3.94 -5.00
CA THR A 16 -7.52 4.31 -5.85
C THR A 16 -8.00 3.12 -6.65
N TYR A 17 -9.25 2.74 -6.44
CA TYR A 17 -9.93 1.64 -7.11
C TYR A 17 -11.34 2.05 -7.52
N GLN A 18 -11.70 1.90 -8.80
CA GLN A 18 -13.01 2.27 -9.37
C GLN A 18 -13.47 3.69 -8.99
N GLY A 19 -12.55 4.65 -8.98
CA GLY A 19 -12.83 6.05 -8.63
C GLY A 19 -12.99 6.34 -7.13
N ARG A 20 -12.88 5.33 -6.26
CA ARG A 20 -12.89 5.49 -4.79
C ARG A 20 -11.48 5.43 -4.23
N GLN A 21 -11.23 6.25 -3.22
CA GLN A 21 -9.97 6.28 -2.48
C GLN A 21 -10.10 5.54 -1.15
N TYR A 22 -9.11 4.70 -0.87
CA TYR A 22 -8.98 3.95 0.38
C TYR A 22 -7.66 4.37 1.00
N ARG A 23 -7.73 4.97 2.18
CA ARG A 23 -6.59 5.58 2.85
C ARG A 23 -6.18 4.69 4.01
N HIS A 24 -4.91 4.34 4.07
CA HIS A 24 -4.36 3.51 5.14
C HIS A 24 -3.08 4.13 5.68
N THR A 25 -2.95 4.14 7.00
CA THR A 25 -1.71 4.51 7.68
C THR A 25 -1.53 3.62 8.90
N SER A 26 -0.28 3.42 9.32
CA SER A 26 0.07 2.70 10.53
C SER A 26 1.33 3.32 11.13
N ARG A 27 1.60 3.02 12.41
CA ARG A 27 2.86 3.41 13.07
C ARG A 27 4.14 2.95 12.34
N ASN A 28 4.02 1.93 11.49
CA ASN A 28 5.12 1.35 10.74
C ASN A 28 5.20 1.86 9.30
N MET A 29 4.26 2.69 8.83
CA MET A 29 4.31 3.24 7.46
C MET A 29 5.26 4.43 7.40
N ARG A 30 6.55 4.17 7.36
CA ARG A 30 7.60 5.21 7.24
C ARG A 30 8.44 4.92 6.01
N LEU A 31 8.89 5.95 5.30
CA LEU A 31 9.85 5.78 4.21
C LEU A 31 11.22 5.33 4.76
N GLY A 32 12.09 4.79 3.91
CA GLY A 32 13.44 4.38 4.28
C GLY A 32 13.87 3.00 3.78
N LEU A 33 15.16 2.71 3.93
CA LEU A 33 15.90 1.65 3.21
C LEU A 33 15.74 0.21 3.78
N SER A 34 14.88 0.00 4.79
CA SER A 34 14.63 -1.34 5.33
C SER A 34 13.60 -2.07 4.46
N ASP A 35 14.05 -2.54 3.30
CA ASP A 35 13.22 -3.21 2.32
C ASP A 35 12.67 -4.55 2.81
N GLY A 36 11.57 -5.00 2.19
CA GLY A 36 10.88 -6.24 2.51
C GLY A 36 10.05 -6.22 3.80
N MET A 37 10.17 -5.18 4.64
CA MET A 37 9.44 -5.08 5.89
C MET A 37 7.93 -4.84 5.65
N PRO A 38 7.03 -5.71 6.16
CA PRO A 38 5.59 -5.45 6.15
C PRO A 38 5.26 -4.25 7.05
N VAL A 39 4.46 -3.32 6.54
CA VAL A 39 4.11 -2.08 7.26
C VAL A 39 2.62 -1.92 7.53
N GLY A 40 1.77 -2.75 6.93
CA GLY A 40 0.34 -2.75 7.18
C GLY A 40 -0.42 -3.54 6.12
N ASP A 41 -1.72 -3.65 6.29
CA ASP A 41 -2.63 -4.20 5.29
C ASP A 41 -4.03 -3.60 5.46
N THR A 42 -4.80 -3.62 4.38
CA THR A 42 -6.18 -3.17 4.38
C THR A 42 -7.01 -3.97 3.38
N TRP A 43 -8.30 -4.10 3.68
CA TRP A 43 -9.28 -4.55 2.71
C TRP A 43 -9.79 -3.36 1.91
N ILE A 44 -9.97 -3.55 0.60
CA ILE A 44 -10.57 -2.57 -0.32
C ILE A 44 -12.02 -2.97 -0.61
N THR A 45 -12.24 -4.28 -0.76
CA THR A 45 -13.54 -4.94 -0.84
C THR A 45 -13.45 -6.25 -0.05
N ASP A 46 -14.52 -7.05 -0.02
CA ASP A 46 -14.50 -8.37 0.62
C ASP A 46 -13.60 -9.39 -0.11
N GLU A 47 -13.21 -9.09 -1.35
CA GLU A 47 -12.41 -9.98 -2.23
C GLU A 47 -11.01 -9.44 -2.51
N ILE A 48 -10.74 -8.18 -2.16
CA ILE A 48 -9.48 -7.50 -2.48
C ILE A 48 -8.78 -7.07 -1.20
N ARG A 49 -7.62 -7.67 -0.94
CA ARG A 49 -6.74 -7.33 0.18
C ARG A 49 -5.43 -6.76 -0.32
N VAL A 50 -4.97 -5.70 0.33
CA VAL A 50 -3.74 -4.99 0.00
C VAL A 50 -2.78 -5.08 1.17
N PHE A 51 -1.56 -5.54 0.92
CA PHE A 51 -0.47 -5.61 1.87
C PHE A 51 0.58 -4.56 1.53
N PHE A 52 0.95 -3.75 2.49
CA PHE A 52 1.97 -2.72 2.31
C PHE A 52 3.31 -3.22 2.81
N ARG A 53 4.37 -3.02 2.03
CA ARG A 53 5.75 -3.31 2.40
C ARG A 53 6.69 -2.20 1.96
N ARG A 54 7.84 -2.10 2.61
CA ARG A 54 8.93 -1.25 2.14
C ARG A 54 9.66 -1.89 0.96
N SER A 55 10.01 -1.08 -0.02
CA SER A 55 10.89 -1.46 -1.11
C SER A 55 11.52 -0.21 -1.70
N GLU A 56 12.82 -0.25 -1.98
CA GLU A 56 13.58 0.83 -2.62
C GLU A 56 13.37 2.20 -1.96
N GLY A 57 13.31 2.22 -0.63
CA GLY A 57 13.14 3.47 0.13
C GLY A 57 11.70 4.00 0.18
N THR A 58 10.75 3.36 -0.50
CA THR A 58 9.32 3.75 -0.51
C THR A 58 8.41 2.65 0.04
N ILE A 59 7.10 2.93 0.09
CA ILE A 59 6.06 1.94 0.36
C ILE A 59 5.47 1.48 -0.97
N ILE A 60 5.45 0.17 -1.18
CA ILE A 60 4.73 -0.50 -2.26
C ILE A 60 3.59 -1.33 -1.69
N ALA A 61 2.64 -1.68 -2.56
CA ALA A 61 1.48 -2.47 -2.19
C ALA A 61 1.47 -3.78 -3.00
N ASN A 62 1.46 -4.93 -2.31
CA ASN A 62 1.10 -6.21 -2.91
C ASN A 62 -0.41 -6.38 -2.82
N VAL A 63 -1.08 -6.55 -3.96
CA VAL A 63 -2.53 -6.64 -4.05
C VAL A 63 -2.91 -8.08 -4.36
N ARG A 64 -3.82 -8.64 -3.57
CA ARG A 64 -4.53 -9.89 -3.86
C ARG A 64 -5.92 -9.53 -4.36
N ASP A 65 -6.20 -9.81 -5.63
CA ASP A 65 -7.43 -9.44 -6.32
C ASP A 65 -8.00 -10.68 -7.04
N HIS A 66 -9.08 -11.25 -6.52
CA HIS A 66 -9.75 -12.43 -7.12
C HIS A 66 -8.82 -13.63 -7.43
N GLY A 67 -7.81 -13.87 -6.57
CA GLY A 67 -6.84 -14.97 -6.74
C GLY A 67 -5.59 -14.59 -7.53
N GLU A 68 -5.55 -13.41 -8.14
CA GLU A 68 -4.35 -12.84 -8.76
C GLU A 68 -3.55 -12.03 -7.73
N GLU A 69 -2.22 -12.07 -7.82
CA GLU A 69 -1.32 -11.26 -7.00
C GLU A 69 -0.43 -10.37 -7.87
N TYR A 70 -0.36 -9.07 -7.56
CA TYR A 70 0.51 -8.14 -8.26
C TYR A 70 0.97 -6.99 -7.36
N ASP A 71 2.12 -6.39 -7.69
CA ASP A 71 2.67 -5.25 -6.96
C ASP A 71 2.27 -3.92 -7.62
N LEU A 72 1.93 -2.94 -6.79
CA LEU A 72 1.73 -1.54 -7.15
C LEU A 72 2.87 -0.69 -6.59
N TRP A 73 3.52 0.00 -7.50
CA TRP A 73 4.43 1.09 -7.18
C TRP A 73 3.65 2.40 -7.03
N PRO A 74 4.10 3.30 -6.14
CA PRO A 74 3.49 4.60 -5.98
C PRO A 74 3.65 5.44 -7.25
N THR A 75 2.60 6.20 -7.60
CA THR A 75 2.56 7.14 -8.75
C THR A 75 2.46 8.58 -8.31
#